data_AF-A0A5P5ZQE7-F1
#
_entry.id   AF-A0A5P5ZQE7-F1
#
_cell.length_a   1.000
_cell.length_b   1.000
_cell.length_c   1.000
_cell.angle_alpha   90.00
_cell.angle_beta   90.00
_cell.angle_gamma   90.00
#
_symmetry.space_group_name_H-M   'P 1'
#
loop_
_entity.id
_entity.type
_entity.pdbx_description
1 polymer ?
#
loop_
_entity_poly.entity_id
_entity_poly.type
_entity_poly.pdbx_seq_one_letter_code
_entity_poly.pdbx_strand_id
1 'polypeptide(L)'
;MELLPGNMWEDYKDKTRILILGKGAGTLYTYILNFLGREMDLITPESAPTSSNDFALLISDDPESASGYSPNIVLQTLPQPVNTVLDHLVAGGIYIFPEAVETPDKTEAPAVYCRQIPYPASSYTLAQGSAVVTTDLGPLPVAVSDPSVLDHLEGVRILCQHTGIMEEAFYEALMNYRS
;
A
#
# COMPACT_ATOMS: atom_id res chain seq x y z
N MET A 1 -9.47 -18.40 4.33
CA MET A 1 -10.03 -17.18 3.75
C MET A 1 -10.62 -16.41 4.91
N GLU A 2 -9.96 -15.34 5.36
CA GLU A 2 -10.52 -14.49 6.42
C GLU A 2 -11.67 -13.68 5.80
N LEU A 3 -12.85 -13.76 6.41
CA LEU A 3 -14.03 -13.07 5.91
C LEU A 3 -13.97 -11.61 6.34
N LEU A 4 -13.97 -10.70 5.37
CA LEU A 4 -14.02 -9.27 5.63
C LEU A 4 -15.39 -8.85 6.21
N PRO A 5 -15.47 -7.75 6.98
CA PRO A 5 -16.72 -7.27 7.55
C PRO A 5 -17.79 -7.00 6.47
N GLY A 6 -19.05 -7.34 6.75
CA GLY A 6 -20.14 -7.28 5.76
C GLY A 6 -20.46 -5.89 5.20
N ASN A 7 -20.15 -4.80 5.94
CA ASN A 7 -20.50 -3.42 5.56
C ASN A 7 -19.29 -2.45 5.61
N MET A 8 -18.09 -2.89 5.19
CA MET A 8 -16.88 -2.04 5.20
C MET A 8 -17.05 -0.66 4.53
N TRP A 9 -17.86 -0.56 3.47
CA TRP A 9 -18.15 0.74 2.88
C TRP A 9 -18.86 1.66 3.88
N GLU A 10 -19.97 1.22 4.45
CA GLU A 10 -20.82 2.07 5.29
C GLU A 10 -20.09 2.51 6.56
N ASP A 11 -19.28 1.62 7.13
CA ASP A 11 -18.53 1.84 8.37
C ASP A 11 -17.37 2.84 8.20
N TYR A 12 -16.82 2.96 6.98
CA TYR A 12 -15.62 3.76 6.69
C TYR A 12 -15.82 4.79 5.56
N LYS A 13 -17.07 5.08 5.16
CA LYS A 13 -17.39 5.97 4.02
C LYS A 13 -16.89 7.40 4.19
N ASP A 14 -16.85 7.89 5.42
CA ASP A 14 -16.45 9.27 5.76
C ASP A 14 -14.94 9.43 5.99
N LYS A 15 -14.17 8.35 5.83
CA LYS A 15 -12.70 8.31 5.99
C LYS A 15 -11.99 8.23 4.65
N THR A 16 -10.70 8.56 4.66
CA THR A 16 -9.80 8.24 3.55
C THR A 16 -9.44 6.76 3.61
N ARG A 17 -9.98 5.97 2.67
CA ARG A 17 -9.80 4.52 2.59
C ARG A 17 -8.58 4.17 1.74
N ILE A 18 -7.62 3.50 2.35
CA ILE A 18 -6.40 2.99 1.70
C ILE A 18 -6.54 1.48 1.57
N LEU A 19 -6.26 0.95 0.38
CA LEU A 19 -6.16 -0.48 0.13
C LEU A 19 -4.74 -0.82 -0.31
N ILE A 20 -4.10 -1.75 0.38
CA ILE A 20 -2.82 -2.33 -0.03
C ILE A 20 -3.07 -3.78 -0.43
N LEU A 21 -2.83 -4.07 -1.70
CA LEU A 21 -2.92 -5.42 -2.26
C LEU A 21 -1.53 -6.06 -2.20
N GLY A 22 -1.29 -6.82 -1.14
CA GLY A 22 -0.02 -7.50 -0.82
C GLY A 22 0.43 -7.28 0.63
N LYS A 23 0.54 -8.37 1.40
CA LYS A 23 0.89 -8.32 2.84
C LYS A 23 2.26 -7.74 3.17
N GLY A 24 3.28 -7.98 2.34
CA GLY A 24 4.64 -7.48 2.60
C GLY A 24 4.67 -5.96 2.71
N ALA A 25 4.19 -5.28 1.66
CA ALA A 25 4.05 -3.82 1.65
C ALA A 25 3.07 -3.32 2.73
N GLY A 26 1.97 -4.02 2.96
CA GLY A 26 1.02 -3.66 4.02
C GLY A 26 1.64 -3.69 5.42
N THR A 27 2.48 -4.69 5.69
CA THR A 27 3.20 -4.84 6.96
C THR A 27 4.22 -3.72 7.15
N LEU A 28 5.00 -3.41 6.11
CA LEU A 28 5.94 -2.29 6.15
C LEU A 28 5.22 -0.97 6.39
N TYR A 29 4.15 -0.69 5.66
CA TYR A 29 3.39 0.55 5.80
C TYR A 29 2.79 0.70 7.20
N THR A 30 2.22 -0.38 7.75
CA THR A 30 1.71 -0.41 9.13
C THR A 30 2.82 -0.16 10.15
N TYR A 31 4.01 -0.74 9.94
CA TYR A 31 5.17 -0.47 10.79
C TYR A 31 5.56 1.00 10.75
N ILE A 32 5.64 1.62 9.56
CA ILE A 32 6.00 3.04 9.41
C ILE A 32 5.03 3.93 10.19
N LEU A 33 3.72 3.66 10.10
CA LEU A 33 2.72 4.41 10.85
C LEU A 33 2.93 4.31 12.36
N ASN A 34 3.14 3.09 12.87
CA ASN A 34 3.40 2.86 14.29
C ASN A 34 4.71 3.53 14.75
N PHE A 35 5.77 3.45 13.94
CA PHE A 35 7.05 4.08 14.22
C PHE A 35 6.92 5.61 14.36
N LEU A 36 6.07 6.23 13.53
CA LEU A 36 5.80 7.66 13.53
C LEU A 36 4.68 8.09 14.49
N GLY A 37 4.09 7.15 15.25
CA GLY A 37 2.97 7.43 16.15
C GLY A 37 1.71 7.92 15.43
N ARG A 38 1.46 7.46 14.20
CA ARG A 38 0.27 7.79 13.42
C ARG A 38 -0.81 6.73 13.62
N GLU A 39 -1.98 7.16 14.06
CA GLU A 39 -3.14 6.30 14.24
C GLU A 39 -3.97 6.19 12.96
N MET A 40 -4.54 5.00 12.74
CA MET A 40 -5.37 4.68 11.59
C MET A 40 -6.22 3.46 11.93
N ASP A 41 -7.43 3.40 11.37
CA ASP A 41 -8.26 2.21 11.55
C ASP A 41 -7.76 1.10 10.62
N LEU A 42 -7.09 0.10 11.19
CA LEU A 42 -6.76 -1.13 10.47
C LEU A 42 -8.00 -2.02 10.42
N ILE A 43 -8.49 -2.28 9.21
CA ILE A 43 -9.68 -3.09 8.98
C ILE A 43 -9.30 -4.57 9.09
N THR A 44 -9.82 -5.20 10.13
CA THR A 44 -9.78 -6.63 10.38
C THR A 44 -11.20 -7.14 10.66
N PRO A 45 -11.46 -8.46 10.60
CA PRO A 45 -12.78 -9.01 10.92
C PRO A 45 -13.32 -8.63 12.31
N GLU A 46 -12.41 -8.30 13.25
CA GLU A 46 -12.73 -7.96 14.64
C GLU A 46 -12.71 -6.45 14.91
N SER A 47 -12.27 -5.64 13.95
CA SER A 47 -12.15 -4.18 14.11
C SER A 47 -13.51 -3.48 13.98
N ALA A 48 -13.73 -2.46 14.82
CA ALA A 48 -14.80 -1.49 14.65
C ALA A 48 -14.19 -0.14 14.28
N PRO A 49 -14.86 0.67 13.43
CA PRO A 49 -14.38 2.00 13.08
C PRO A 49 -14.29 2.88 14.33
N THR A 50 -13.21 3.64 14.45
CA THR A 50 -13.07 4.65 15.51
C THR A 50 -13.46 6.02 14.96
N SER A 51 -14.07 6.89 15.75
CA SER A 51 -14.45 8.23 15.26
C SER A 51 -13.28 9.23 15.19
N SER A 52 -12.12 8.89 15.75
CA SER A 52 -10.97 9.80 15.88
C SER A 52 -10.00 9.79 14.70
N ASN A 53 -10.00 8.72 13.89
CA ASN A 53 -9.03 8.55 12.81
C ASN A 53 -9.59 9.03 11.46
N ASP A 54 -8.80 9.78 10.69
CA ASP A 54 -9.20 10.23 9.35
C ASP A 54 -8.99 9.17 8.26
N PHE A 55 -8.21 8.13 8.55
CA PHE A 55 -7.79 7.10 7.61
C PHE A 55 -8.26 5.71 8.04
N ALA A 56 -8.56 4.87 7.05
CA ALA A 56 -8.82 3.45 7.22
C ALA A 56 -7.96 2.63 6.24
N LEU A 57 -7.35 1.55 6.70
CA LEU A 57 -6.50 0.68 5.89
C LEU A 57 -7.07 -0.72 5.83
N LEU A 58 -7.21 -1.21 4.60
CA LEU A 58 -7.41 -2.62 4.31
C LEU A 58 -6.13 -3.18 3.67
N ILE A 59 -5.63 -4.30 4.19
CA ILE A 59 -4.56 -5.09 3.59
C ILE A 59 -5.17 -6.42 3.14
N SER A 60 -4.98 -6.80 1.88
CA SER A 60 -5.48 -8.07 1.36
C SER A 60 -4.52 -8.66 0.33
N ASP A 61 -4.43 -9.99 0.28
CA ASP A 61 -3.80 -10.72 -0.84
C ASP A 61 -4.84 -11.18 -1.89
N ASP A 62 -6.10 -10.83 -1.68
CA ASP A 62 -7.24 -11.24 -2.50
C ASP A 62 -8.03 -9.99 -2.97
N PRO A 63 -7.81 -9.53 -4.22
CA PRO A 63 -8.53 -8.39 -4.78
C PRO A 63 -10.05 -8.58 -4.80
N GLU A 64 -10.56 -9.81 -4.97
CA GLU A 64 -12.01 -10.05 -5.04
C GLU A 64 -12.68 -9.73 -3.71
N SER A 65 -12.07 -10.15 -2.60
CA SER A 65 -12.56 -9.83 -1.25
C SER A 65 -12.66 -8.31 -1.00
N ALA A 66 -11.76 -7.52 -1.60
CA ALA A 66 -11.67 -6.08 -1.37
C ALA A 66 -12.54 -5.23 -2.33
N SER A 67 -13.20 -5.84 -3.31
CA SER A 67 -13.98 -5.14 -4.35
C SER A 67 -15.05 -4.18 -3.79
N GLY A 68 -15.72 -4.55 -2.70
CA GLY A 68 -16.74 -3.72 -2.05
C GLY A 68 -16.22 -2.55 -1.20
N TYR A 69 -14.90 -2.39 -1.06
CA TYR A 69 -14.32 -1.42 -0.14
C TYR A 69 -14.36 0.03 -0.64
N SER A 70 -14.45 0.22 -1.96
CA SER A 70 -14.43 1.54 -2.63
C SER A 70 -13.31 2.47 -2.13
N PRO A 71 -12.03 2.10 -2.30
CA PRO A 71 -10.90 2.84 -1.75
C PRO A 71 -10.74 4.24 -2.38
N ASN A 72 -10.01 5.11 -1.70
CA ASN A 72 -9.50 6.38 -2.25
C ASN A 72 -8.10 6.22 -2.84
N ILE A 73 -7.29 5.34 -2.24
CA ILE A 73 -5.92 5.05 -2.66
C ILE A 73 -5.74 3.53 -2.71
N VAL A 74 -5.22 3.01 -3.82
CA VAL A 74 -4.86 1.61 -4.01
C VAL A 74 -3.37 1.51 -4.27
N LEU A 75 -2.66 0.72 -3.46
CA LEU A 75 -1.30 0.25 -3.77
C LEU A 75 -1.38 -1.21 -4.18
N GLN A 76 -1.07 -1.50 -5.44
CA GLN A 76 -0.87 -2.87 -5.90
C GLN A 76 0.60 -3.27 -5.75
N THR A 77 0.83 -4.43 -5.15
CA THR A 77 2.13 -5.12 -5.19
C THR A 77 2.02 -6.56 -5.68
N LEU A 78 0.81 -7.11 -5.71
CA LEU A 78 0.53 -8.41 -6.31
C LEU A 78 0.74 -8.39 -7.85
N PRO A 79 1.22 -9.49 -8.46
CA PRO A 79 1.45 -9.55 -9.90
C PRO A 79 0.16 -9.78 -10.71
N GLN A 80 -0.94 -10.18 -10.06
CA GLN A 80 -2.21 -10.45 -10.74
C GLN A 80 -3.01 -9.17 -11.07
N PRO A 81 -3.94 -9.22 -12.03
CA PRO A 81 -4.87 -8.12 -12.30
C PRO A 81 -5.75 -7.77 -11.09
N VAL A 82 -6.18 -6.52 -11.01
CA VAL A 82 -6.96 -5.97 -9.88
C VAL A 82 -8.18 -5.14 -10.32
N ASN A 83 -8.67 -5.35 -11.55
CA ASN A 83 -9.79 -4.59 -12.13
C ASN A 83 -11.04 -4.59 -11.24
N THR A 84 -11.32 -5.72 -10.57
CA THR A 84 -12.42 -5.88 -9.62
C THR A 84 -12.39 -4.88 -8.47
N VAL A 85 -11.22 -4.33 -8.14
CA VAL A 85 -11.05 -3.26 -7.15
C VAL A 85 -11.08 -1.89 -7.83
N LEU A 86 -10.43 -1.75 -8.99
CA LEU A 86 -10.31 -0.46 -9.69
C LEU A 86 -11.64 0.05 -10.22
N ASP A 87 -12.57 -0.84 -10.60
CA ASP A 87 -13.92 -0.47 -11.02
C ASP A 87 -14.75 0.16 -9.89
N HIS A 88 -14.34 -0.04 -8.62
CA HIS A 88 -14.96 0.54 -7.44
C HIS A 88 -14.10 1.63 -6.77
N LEU A 89 -12.94 1.97 -7.33
CA LEU A 89 -12.12 3.10 -6.87
C LEU A 89 -12.96 4.38 -6.92
N VAL A 90 -12.87 5.22 -5.88
CA VAL A 90 -13.58 6.51 -5.89
C VAL A 90 -13.08 7.35 -7.07
N ALA A 91 -13.99 8.06 -7.73
CA ALA A 91 -13.64 8.96 -8.84
C ALA A 91 -12.58 9.98 -8.42
N GLY A 92 -11.49 10.08 -9.20
CA GLY A 92 -10.33 10.91 -8.87
C GLY A 92 -9.39 10.30 -7.81
N GLY A 93 -9.63 9.06 -7.39
CA GLY A 93 -8.75 8.28 -6.53
C GLY A 93 -7.38 8.01 -7.15
N ILE A 94 -6.49 7.43 -6.36
CA ILE A 94 -5.08 7.23 -6.71
C ILE A 94 -4.80 5.73 -6.81
N TYR A 95 -4.16 5.33 -7.90
CA TYR A 95 -3.73 3.96 -8.14
C TYR A 95 -2.21 3.92 -8.34
N ILE A 96 -1.52 3.28 -7.40
CA ILE A 96 -0.06 3.14 -7.33
C ILE A 96 0.29 1.68 -7.67
N PHE A 97 1.12 1.45 -8.69
CA PHE A 97 1.39 0.08 -9.20
C PHE A 97 2.80 -0.07 -9.79
N PRO A 98 3.37 -1.29 -9.80
CA PRO A 98 4.69 -1.52 -10.39
C PRO A 98 4.65 -1.30 -11.91
N GLU A 99 5.68 -0.67 -12.48
CA GLU A 99 5.87 -0.58 -13.93
C GLU A 99 5.95 -1.95 -14.62
N ALA A 100 6.42 -2.97 -13.89
CA ALA A 100 6.53 -4.34 -14.37
C ALA A 100 5.18 -5.09 -14.44
N VAL A 101 4.16 -4.60 -13.72
CA VAL A 101 2.82 -5.13 -13.90
C VAL A 101 2.31 -4.57 -15.21
N GLU A 102 2.17 -5.45 -16.21
CA GLU A 102 1.35 -5.15 -17.38
C GLU A 102 -0.07 -4.92 -16.86
N THR A 103 -0.41 -3.65 -16.58
CA THR A 103 -1.82 -3.27 -16.44
C THR A 103 -2.50 -3.78 -17.69
N PRO A 104 -3.62 -4.52 -17.58
CA PRO A 104 -4.25 -5.14 -18.72
C PRO A 104 -4.43 -4.07 -19.77
N ASP A 105 -3.85 -4.37 -20.94
CA ASP A 105 -3.96 -3.71 -22.23
C ASP A 105 -4.56 -2.30 -22.21
N LYS A 106 -3.85 -1.29 -22.73
CA LYS A 106 -4.31 0.12 -22.83
C LYS A 106 -5.69 0.31 -23.50
N THR A 107 -6.32 -0.76 -23.99
CA THR A 107 -7.69 -0.86 -24.48
C THR A 107 -8.76 -1.04 -23.39
N GLU A 108 -8.42 -1.41 -22.16
CA GLU A 108 -9.35 -1.60 -21.02
C GLU A 108 -8.98 -0.69 -19.85
N ALA A 109 -8.97 0.63 -20.09
CA ALA A 109 -8.85 1.61 -19.02
C ALA A 109 -9.90 1.33 -17.92
N PRO A 110 -9.57 1.50 -16.63
CA PRO A 110 -10.54 1.33 -15.56
C PRO A 110 -11.78 2.16 -15.84
N ALA A 111 -12.96 1.62 -15.55
CA ALA A 111 -14.23 2.29 -15.84
C ALA A 111 -14.33 3.67 -15.16
N VAL A 112 -13.58 3.85 -14.06
CA VAL A 112 -13.50 5.08 -13.29
C VAL A 112 -12.20 5.84 -13.62
N TYR A 113 -12.32 7.13 -13.92
CA TYR A 113 -11.16 8.01 -14.06
C TYR A 113 -10.41 8.14 -12.73
N CYS A 114 -9.17 7.67 -12.71
CA CYS A 114 -8.28 7.73 -11.55
C CYS A 114 -6.89 8.25 -11.94
N ARG A 115 -6.16 8.75 -10.95
CA ARG A 115 -4.75 9.13 -11.11
C ARG A 115 -3.89 7.88 -10.99
N GLN A 116 -3.25 7.51 -12.10
CA GLN A 116 -2.32 6.39 -12.18
C GLN A 116 -0.89 6.84 -11.89
N ILE A 117 -0.20 6.14 -10.98
CA ILE A 117 1.18 6.41 -10.58
C ILE A 117 1.97 5.09 -10.66
N PRO A 118 2.62 4.81 -11.80
CA PRO A 118 3.52 3.68 -11.89
C PRO A 118 4.78 3.93 -11.03
N TYR A 119 5.40 2.86 -10.53
CA TYR A 119 6.68 2.94 -9.83
C TYR A 119 7.67 1.87 -10.32
N PRO A 120 8.99 2.19 -10.38
CA PRO A 120 10.01 1.23 -10.72
C PRO A 120 10.29 0.28 -9.55
N ALA A 121 10.84 -0.90 -9.84
CA ALA A 121 11.36 -1.78 -8.80
C ALA A 121 12.51 -1.09 -8.04
N SER A 122 12.59 -1.30 -6.73
CA SER A 122 13.67 -0.72 -5.91
C SER A 122 15.03 -1.30 -6.31
N SER A 123 16.07 -0.46 -6.28
CA SER A 123 17.45 -0.91 -6.49
C SER A 123 18.07 -1.28 -5.15
N TYR A 124 18.48 -2.54 -4.98
CA TYR A 124 19.15 -2.99 -3.76
C TYR A 124 20.16 -4.12 -4.02
N THR A 125 21.07 -4.33 -3.07
CA THR A 125 21.97 -5.49 -3.04
C THR A 125 21.80 -6.24 -1.72
N LEU A 126 21.71 -7.57 -1.78
CA LEU A 126 21.65 -8.43 -0.59
C LEU A 126 23.06 -8.73 -0.07
N ALA A 127 23.25 -8.60 1.25
CA ALA A 127 24.48 -8.97 1.94
C ALA A 127 24.18 -9.51 3.34
N GLN A 128 24.56 -10.77 3.60
CA GLN A 128 24.57 -11.38 4.95
C GLN A 128 23.24 -11.26 5.73
N GLY A 129 22.09 -11.45 5.08
CA GLY A 129 20.77 -11.36 5.72
C GLY A 129 20.24 -9.93 5.88
N SER A 130 20.89 -8.95 5.24
CA SER A 130 20.45 -7.56 5.15
C SER A 130 20.47 -7.10 3.70
N ALA A 131 19.90 -5.93 3.42
CA ALA A 131 19.97 -5.29 2.12
C ALA A 131 20.59 -3.91 2.22
N VAL A 132 21.22 -3.47 1.14
CA VAL A 132 21.62 -2.07 0.93
C VAL A 132 20.77 -1.53 -0.19
N VAL A 133 19.85 -0.61 0.13
CA VAL A 133 18.96 0.04 -0.83
C VAL A 133 19.69 1.24 -1.44
N THR A 134 19.69 1.37 -2.75
CA THR A 134 20.24 2.53 -3.45
C THR A 134 19.17 3.63 -3.48
N THR A 135 19.45 4.76 -2.85
CA THR A 135 18.57 5.94 -2.84
C THR A 135 19.26 7.14 -3.50
N ASP A 136 18.51 8.18 -3.81
CA ASP A 136 19.06 9.45 -4.33
C ASP A 136 20.02 10.14 -3.33
N LEU A 137 19.87 9.83 -2.04
CA LEU A 137 20.74 10.32 -0.96
C LEU A 137 21.97 9.43 -0.75
N GLY A 138 22.05 8.28 -1.42
CA GLY A 138 23.12 7.30 -1.32
C GLY A 138 22.66 5.92 -0.85
N PRO A 139 23.60 5.01 -0.56
CA PRO A 139 23.29 3.66 -0.10
C PRO A 139 22.73 3.67 1.33
N LEU A 140 21.59 2.99 1.51
CA LEU A 140 20.85 2.88 2.76
C LEU A 140 20.84 1.42 3.24
N PRO A 141 21.64 1.07 4.26
CA PRO A 141 21.58 -0.25 4.87
C PRO A 141 20.25 -0.46 5.62
N VAL A 142 19.57 -1.57 5.34
CA VAL A 142 18.30 -1.94 5.97
C VAL A 142 18.35 -3.40 6.42
N ALA A 143 17.72 -3.70 7.56
CA ALA A 143 17.67 -5.05 8.13
C ALA A 143 16.51 -5.89 7.56
N VAL A 144 16.16 -5.66 6.28
CA VAL A 144 15.11 -6.38 5.57
C VAL A 144 15.74 -7.14 4.41
N SER A 145 15.30 -8.36 4.18
CA SER A 145 15.76 -9.22 3.08
C SER A 145 14.61 -9.85 2.29
N ASP A 146 13.36 -9.60 2.68
CA ASP A 146 12.18 -10.14 2.02
C ASP A 146 11.93 -9.39 0.70
N PRO A 147 11.98 -10.07 -0.46
CA PRO A 147 11.68 -9.47 -1.76
C PRO A 147 10.27 -8.86 -1.85
N SER A 148 9.28 -9.45 -1.15
CA SER A 148 7.90 -8.93 -1.15
C SER A 148 7.76 -7.55 -0.48
N VAL A 149 8.79 -7.11 0.23
CA VAL A 149 8.93 -5.77 0.78
C VAL A 149 9.91 -4.95 -0.07
N LEU A 150 11.10 -5.51 -0.32
CA LEU A 150 12.19 -4.82 -1.02
C LEU A 150 11.81 -4.38 -2.43
N ASP A 151 11.09 -5.21 -3.18
CA ASP A 151 10.72 -4.90 -4.56
C ASP A 151 9.70 -3.74 -4.65
N HIS A 152 9.05 -3.41 -3.53
CA HIS A 152 7.92 -2.47 -3.47
C HIS A 152 8.17 -1.24 -2.57
N LEU A 153 9.43 -0.98 -2.17
CA LEU A 153 9.76 0.19 -1.34
C LEU A 153 9.32 1.50 -1.99
N GLU A 154 9.50 1.65 -3.30
CA GLU A 154 9.07 2.84 -4.03
C GLU A 154 7.55 3.04 -3.99
N GLY A 155 6.77 1.96 -4.15
CA GLY A 155 5.32 2.01 -4.03
C GLY A 155 4.86 2.41 -2.63
N VAL A 156 5.49 1.87 -1.58
CA VAL A 156 5.21 2.24 -0.18
C VAL A 156 5.64 3.68 0.11
N ARG A 157 6.76 4.14 -0.44
CA ARG A 157 7.24 5.53 -0.30
C ARG A 157 6.27 6.53 -0.93
N ILE A 158 5.78 6.26 -2.14
CA ILE A 158 4.77 7.07 -2.82
C ILE A 158 3.47 7.11 -2.00
N LEU A 159 3.03 5.96 -1.48
CA LEU A 159 1.87 5.90 -0.59
C LEU A 159 2.06 6.77 0.66
N CYS A 160 3.23 6.69 1.30
CA CYS A 160 3.61 7.53 2.44
C CYS A 160 3.46 9.02 2.12
N GLN A 161 3.95 9.48 0.98
CA GLN A 161 3.81 10.89 0.58
C GLN A 161 2.34 11.29 0.42
N HIS A 162 1.51 10.43 -0.17
CA HIS A 162 0.07 10.68 -0.33
C HIS A 162 -0.71 10.66 0.99
N THR A 163 -0.16 10.07 2.04
CA THR A 163 -0.73 10.09 3.40
C THR A 163 0.00 11.07 4.32
N GLY A 164 0.82 11.97 3.75
CA GLY A 164 1.46 13.08 4.44
C GLY A 164 2.69 12.69 5.26
N ILE A 165 3.28 11.53 5.01
CA ILE A 165 4.56 11.10 5.58
C ILE A 165 5.67 11.58 4.64
N MET A 166 6.60 12.35 5.18
CA MET A 166 7.75 12.87 4.44
C MET A 166 8.73 11.76 4.08
N GLU A 167 9.50 11.96 3.00
CA GLU A 167 10.46 10.99 2.49
C GLU A 167 11.56 10.65 3.52
N GLU A 168 12.04 11.65 4.26
CA GLU A 168 13.03 11.45 5.32
C GLU A 168 12.49 10.56 6.44
N ALA A 169 11.23 10.77 6.83
CA ALA A 169 10.56 9.98 7.85
C ALA A 169 10.32 8.53 7.38
N PHE A 170 10.04 8.33 6.09
CA PHE A 170 9.96 7.00 5.47
C PHE A 170 11.31 6.27 5.59
N TYR A 171 12.40 6.91 5.17
CA TYR A 171 13.73 6.28 5.24
C TYR A 171 14.20 6.04 6.68
N GLU A 172 13.90 6.95 7.61
CA GLU A 172 14.18 6.76 9.03
C GLU A 172 13.44 5.53 9.59
N ALA A 173 12.15 5.39 9.30
CA ALA A 173 11.38 4.21 9.68
C ALA A 173 11.93 2.94 9.03
N LEU A 174 12.25 2.97 7.73
CA LEU A 174 12.79 1.83 6.98
C LEU A 174 14.13 1.33 7.56
N MET A 175 15.03 2.21 7.98
CA MET A 175 16.28 1.84 8.64
C MET A 175 16.05 1.09 9.97
N ASN A 176 14.97 1.43 10.66
CA ASN A 176 14.58 0.83 11.93
C ASN A 176 13.68 -0.40 11.78
N TYR A 177 13.15 -0.65 10.59
CA TYR A 177 12.29 -1.80 10.32
C TYR A 177 13.01 -3.12 10.62
N ARG A 178 12.30 -4.00 11.32
CA ARG A 178 12.73 -5.36 11.66
C ARG A 178 11.57 -6.28 11.31
N SER A 179 11.81 -7.19 10.36
CA SER A 179 10.90 -8.27 9.96
C SER A 179 11.36 -9.59 10.56
#